data_AF-A0A7X6YHN9-F1
#
_entry.id   AF-A0A7X6YHN9-F1
#
_cell.length_a   1.000
_cell.length_b   1.000
_cell.length_c   1.000
_cell.angle_alpha   90.00
_cell.angle_beta   90.00
_cell.angle_gamma   90.00
#
_symmetry.space_group_name_H-M   'P 1'
#
loop_
_entity.id
_entity.type
_entity.pdbx_description
1 polymer ?
#
loop_
_entity_poly.entity_id
_entity_poly.type
_entity_poly.pdbx_seq_one_letter_code
_entity_poly.pdbx_strand_id
1 'polypeptide(L)'
;MKKVTLMLFVGIFLVSSAISAQNNTDTTRNYRGPRFENRMTPEKRAEIMADQLKLTDAQKAQVAALFEKNEKERVAQIEEQRAKRESLRKEREAQRAEMQQLREKEVSENLNELEKIIGKEKMDQWKENRSDFQRKYREDNRRGPRFSGRRR
;
A
#
# COMPACT_ATOMS: atom_id res chain seq x y z
N MET A 1 -50.37 1.74 0.62
CA MET A 1 -49.33 0.68 0.69
C MET A 1 -48.64 0.41 -0.67
N LYS A 2 -48.26 1.43 -1.45
CA LYS A 2 -47.52 1.25 -2.73
C LYS A 2 -46.29 2.17 -2.89
N LYS A 3 -45.91 2.89 -1.84
CA LYS A 3 -44.77 3.83 -1.83
C LYS A 3 -43.65 3.41 -0.87
N VAL A 4 -43.85 2.37 -0.07
CA VAL A 4 -42.89 1.89 0.94
C VAL A 4 -41.93 0.85 0.35
N THR A 5 -42.33 0.15 -0.71
CA THR A 5 -41.51 -0.87 -1.36
C THR A 5 -40.27 -0.31 -2.08
N LEU A 6 -40.31 0.94 -2.56
CA LEU A 6 -39.15 1.56 -3.21
C LEU A 6 -38.06 2.01 -2.21
N MET A 7 -38.45 2.43 -1.00
CA MET A 7 -37.49 2.83 0.04
C MET A 7 -36.73 1.66 0.65
N LEU A 8 -37.27 0.44 0.55
CA LEU A 8 -36.65 -0.76 1.12
C LEU A 8 -35.45 -1.27 0.29
N PHE A 9 -35.38 -0.91 -1.00
CA PHE A 9 -34.26 -1.29 -1.87
C PHE A 9 -33.04 -0.37 -1.74
N VAL A 10 -33.23 0.90 -1.40
CA VAL A 10 -32.12 1.87 -1.24
C VAL A 10 -31.32 1.57 0.04
N GLY A 11 -31.97 1.05 1.08
CA GLY A 11 -31.31 0.67 2.34
C GLY A 11 -30.34 -0.51 2.22
N ILE A 12 -30.61 -1.46 1.32
CA ILE A 12 -29.77 -2.66 1.15
C ILE A 12 -28.49 -2.34 0.35
N PHE A 13 -28.54 -1.36 -0.56
CA PHE A 13 -27.38 -0.98 -1.37
C PHE A 13 -26.27 -0.29 -0.57
N LEU A 14 -26.63 0.49 0.46
CA LEU A 14 -25.66 1.22 1.29
C LEU A 14 -24.94 0.35 2.33
N VAL A 15 -25.54 -0.76 2.77
CA VAL A 15 -24.90 -1.68 3.74
C VAL A 15 -23.86 -2.59 3.06
N SER A 16 -23.95 -2.75 1.74
CA SER A 16 -23.07 -3.61 0.95
C SER A 16 -21.64 -3.06 0.80
N SER A 17 -21.43 -1.76 0.96
CA SER A 17 -20.12 -1.11 0.75
C SER A 17 -19.22 -1.09 2.00
N ALA A 18 -19.72 -1.46 3.18
CA ALA A 18 -18.95 -1.42 4.43
C ALA A 18 -18.21 -2.73 4.78
N ILE A 19 -18.59 -3.86 4.19
CA ILE A 19 -18.12 -5.19 4.66
C ILE A 19 -16.81 -5.63 3.99
N SER A 20 -16.37 -5.01 2.90
CA SER A 20 -15.14 -5.42 2.19
C SER A 20 -13.83 -4.79 2.70
N ALA A 21 -13.85 -4.03 3.81
CA ALA A 21 -12.68 -3.29 4.28
C ALA A 21 -11.70 -4.08 5.18
N GLN A 22 -12.06 -5.28 5.66
CA GLN A 22 -11.30 -5.97 6.70
C GLN A 22 -10.78 -7.37 6.34
N ASN A 23 -10.96 -7.85 5.11
CA ASN A 23 -10.45 -9.16 4.72
C ASN A 23 -9.13 -9.04 3.93
N ASN A 24 -8.08 -8.54 4.61
CA ASN A 24 -6.71 -8.55 4.10
C ASN A 24 -5.99 -9.83 4.57
N THR A 25 -6.25 -10.95 3.90
CA THR A 25 -5.32 -12.08 3.93
C THR A 25 -4.12 -11.74 3.04
N ASP A 26 -3.01 -11.42 3.70
CA ASP A 26 -1.72 -10.96 3.15
C ASP A 26 -0.97 -12.10 2.41
N THR A 27 -1.49 -12.56 1.26
CA THR A 27 -0.82 -13.59 0.41
C THR A 27 -0.40 -13.10 -0.98
N THR A 28 -0.54 -11.83 -1.33
CA THR A 28 -0.16 -11.32 -2.66
C THR A 28 0.96 -10.26 -2.62
N ARG A 29 2.08 -10.57 -1.97
CA ARG A 29 3.23 -9.64 -1.87
C ARG A 29 4.10 -9.53 -3.14
N ASN A 30 3.87 -10.36 -4.17
CA ASN A 30 4.81 -10.50 -5.30
C ASN A 30 4.28 -10.13 -6.69
N TYR A 31 3.11 -9.51 -6.85
CA TYR A 31 2.66 -9.05 -8.17
C TYR A 31 2.78 -7.54 -8.35
N ARG A 32 3.96 -7.08 -8.76
CA ARG A 32 4.24 -5.69 -9.18
C ARG A 32 4.14 -5.52 -10.71
N GLY A 33 3.13 -6.12 -11.33
CA GLY A 33 2.79 -5.85 -12.73
C GLY A 33 1.74 -4.73 -12.82
N PRO A 34 1.76 -3.87 -13.86
CA PRO A 34 0.68 -2.93 -14.10
C PRO A 34 -0.61 -3.71 -14.39
N ARG A 35 -1.52 -3.78 -13.39
CA ARG A 35 -2.85 -4.44 -13.49
C ARG A 35 -3.82 -3.74 -14.48
N PHE A 36 -3.30 -2.96 -15.43
CA PHE A 36 -4.10 -2.14 -16.34
C PHE A 36 -4.17 -2.70 -17.76
N GLU A 37 -3.25 -3.57 -18.18
CA GLU A 37 -3.15 -3.99 -19.59
C GLU A 37 -4.26 -4.93 -20.05
N ASN A 38 -4.93 -5.64 -19.14
CA ASN A 38 -6.03 -6.56 -19.47
C ASN A 38 -7.41 -6.07 -18.98
N ARG A 39 -7.59 -4.76 -18.83
CA ARG A 39 -8.86 -4.23 -18.31
C ARG A 39 -9.90 -4.12 -19.42
N MET A 40 -11.04 -4.74 -19.19
CA MET A 40 -12.16 -4.77 -20.12
C MET A 40 -12.78 -3.37 -20.26
N THR A 41 -12.98 -2.91 -21.50
CA THR A 41 -13.54 -1.58 -21.78
C THR A 41 -15.00 -1.47 -21.33
N PRO A 42 -15.50 -0.24 -21.05
CA PRO A 42 -16.91 0.00 -20.72
C PRO A 42 -17.86 -0.61 -21.76
N GLU A 43 -17.54 -0.45 -23.05
CA GLU A 43 -18.31 -1.00 -24.17
C GLU A 43 -18.33 -2.53 -24.14
N LYS A 44 -17.17 -3.18 -23.95
CA LYS A 44 -17.11 -4.63 -23.89
C LYS A 44 -17.89 -5.16 -22.68
N ARG A 45 -17.93 -4.40 -21.58
CA ARG A 45 -18.72 -4.75 -20.38
C ARG A 45 -20.21 -4.62 -20.62
N ALA A 46 -20.63 -3.58 -21.33
CA ALA A 46 -22.02 -3.41 -21.74
C ALA A 46 -22.44 -4.51 -22.72
N GLU A 47 -21.55 -4.94 -23.61
CA GLU A 47 -21.78 -6.05 -24.54
C GLU A 47 -21.97 -7.39 -23.82
N ILE A 48 -21.06 -7.78 -22.93
CA ILE A 48 -21.23 -9.02 -22.15
C ILE A 48 -22.52 -8.99 -21.32
N MET A 49 -22.85 -7.84 -20.73
CA MET A 49 -24.09 -7.68 -19.95
C MET A 49 -25.33 -7.77 -20.84
N ALA A 50 -25.27 -7.21 -22.05
CA ALA A 50 -26.34 -7.32 -23.03
C ALA A 50 -26.56 -8.77 -23.47
N ASP A 51 -25.49 -9.52 -23.72
CA ASP A 51 -25.56 -10.93 -24.11
C ASP A 51 -26.11 -11.80 -22.97
N GLN A 52 -25.69 -11.55 -21.72
CA GLN A 52 -26.12 -12.31 -20.54
C GLN A 52 -27.60 -12.08 -20.19
N LEU A 53 -28.06 -10.83 -20.31
CA LEU A 53 -29.41 -10.43 -19.90
C LEU A 53 -30.37 -10.29 -21.08
N LYS A 54 -29.90 -10.55 -22.31
CA LYS A 54 -30.64 -10.35 -23.57
C LYS A 54 -31.23 -8.93 -23.66
N LEU A 55 -30.41 -7.93 -23.36
CA LEU A 55 -30.81 -6.52 -23.39
C LEU A 55 -31.10 -6.08 -24.82
N THR A 56 -32.03 -5.14 -25.00
CA THR A 56 -32.25 -4.49 -26.30
C THR A 56 -31.11 -3.50 -26.61
N ASP A 57 -30.94 -3.14 -27.88
CA ASP A 57 -29.89 -2.19 -28.30
C ASP A 57 -29.98 -0.85 -27.57
N ALA A 58 -31.20 -0.38 -27.31
CA ALA A 58 -31.45 0.84 -26.54
C ALA A 58 -30.98 0.71 -25.08
N GLN A 59 -31.18 -0.44 -24.44
CA GLN A 59 -30.71 -0.71 -23.08
C GLN A 59 -29.19 -0.89 -23.03
N LYS A 60 -28.59 -1.57 -24.02
CA LYS A 60 -27.14 -1.72 -24.16
C LYS A 60 -26.45 -0.35 -24.27
N ALA A 61 -27.00 0.57 -25.07
CA ALA A 61 -26.48 1.93 -25.20
C ALA A 61 -26.52 2.71 -23.88
N GLN A 62 -27.60 2.59 -23.10
CA GLN A 62 -27.71 3.22 -21.78
C GLN A 62 -26.70 2.65 -20.78
N VAL A 63 -26.47 1.33 -20.79
CA VAL A 63 -25.48 0.67 -19.93
C VAL A 63 -24.06 1.08 -20.31
N ALA A 64 -23.76 1.18 -21.61
CA ALA A 64 -22.46 1.65 -22.10
C ALA A 64 -22.17 3.07 -21.60
N ALA A 65 -23.12 4.00 -21.77
CA ALA A 65 -22.99 5.37 -21.30
C ALA A 65 -22.80 5.46 -19.77
N LEU A 66 -23.50 4.61 -19.00
CA LEU A 66 -23.34 4.53 -17.55
C LEU A 66 -21.93 4.03 -17.16
N PHE A 67 -21.42 3.01 -17.85
CA PHE A 67 -20.07 2.51 -17.59
C PHE A 67 -18.97 3.48 -17.99
N GLU A 68 -19.15 4.24 -19.07
CA GLU A 68 -18.22 5.30 -19.44
C GLU A 68 -18.15 6.40 -18.38
N LYS A 69 -19.30 6.83 -17.85
CA LYS A 69 -19.34 7.83 -16.77
C LYS A 69 -18.60 7.32 -15.53
N ASN A 70 -18.90 6.09 -15.11
CA ASN A 70 -18.25 5.47 -13.96
C ASN A 70 -16.74 5.31 -14.16
N GLU A 71 -16.30 5.00 -15.39
CA GLU A 71 -14.87 4.88 -15.70
C GLU A 71 -14.16 6.23 -15.59
N LYS A 72 -14.77 7.32 -16.08
CA LYS A 72 -14.23 8.68 -15.93
C LYS A 72 -14.08 9.08 -14.45
N GLU A 73 -15.11 8.85 -13.65
CA GLU A 73 -15.06 9.11 -12.19
C GLU A 73 -13.96 8.30 -11.51
N ARG A 74 -13.82 7.02 -11.88
CA ARG A 74 -12.79 6.13 -11.34
C ARG A 74 -11.38 6.58 -11.72
N VAL A 75 -11.16 7.02 -12.95
CA VAL A 75 -9.87 7.55 -13.41
C VAL A 75 -9.50 8.79 -12.61
N ALA A 76 -10.43 9.74 -12.44
CA ALA A 76 -10.21 10.94 -11.65
C ALA A 76 -9.82 10.61 -10.18
N GLN A 77 -10.53 9.68 -9.54
CA GLN A 77 -10.19 9.24 -8.18
C GLN A 77 -8.79 8.61 -8.08
N ILE A 78 -8.37 7.87 -9.12
CA ILE A 78 -7.04 7.27 -9.15
C ILE A 78 -5.95 8.33 -9.28
N GLU A 79 -6.16 9.33 -10.13
CA GLU A 79 -5.23 10.44 -10.29
C GLU A 79 -5.09 11.24 -8.99
N GLU A 80 -6.20 11.55 -8.33
CA GLU A 80 -6.20 12.20 -7.02
C GLU A 80 -5.44 11.38 -5.97
N GLN A 81 -5.70 10.07 -5.89
CA GLN A 81 -4.98 9.19 -4.99
C GLN A 81 -3.49 9.10 -5.31
N ARG A 82 -3.11 9.12 -6.60
CA ARG A 82 -1.70 9.13 -7.02
C ARG A 82 -1.02 10.41 -6.56
N ALA A 83 -1.64 11.56 -6.79
CA ALA A 83 -1.13 12.86 -6.35
C ALA A 83 -0.96 12.90 -4.82
N LYS A 84 -1.96 12.44 -4.06
CA LYS A 84 -1.88 12.35 -2.59
C LYS A 84 -0.78 11.41 -2.11
N ARG A 85 -0.55 10.29 -2.79
CA ARG A 85 0.55 9.37 -2.44
C ARG A 85 1.91 9.99 -2.71
N GLU A 86 2.04 10.77 -3.76
CA GLU A 86 3.28 11.45 -4.11
C GLU A 86 3.61 12.55 -3.09
N SER A 87 2.62 13.36 -2.68
CA SER A 87 2.84 14.39 -1.64
C SER A 87 3.24 13.77 -0.31
N LEU A 88 2.53 12.74 0.16
CA LEU A 88 2.88 12.01 1.37
C LEU A 88 4.24 11.28 1.27
N ARG A 89 4.69 10.94 0.06
CA ARG A 89 6.03 10.37 -0.13
C ARG A 89 7.10 11.44 0.10
N LYS A 90 6.95 12.61 -0.53
CA LYS A 90 7.89 13.75 -0.37
C LYS A 90 7.97 14.20 1.09
N GLU A 91 6.83 14.32 1.77
CA GLU A 91 6.78 14.69 3.20
C GLU A 91 7.53 13.67 4.07
N ARG A 92 7.29 12.37 3.86
CA ARG A 92 8.00 11.31 4.59
C ARG A 92 9.49 11.28 4.29
N GLU A 93 9.90 11.58 3.06
CA GLU A 93 11.32 11.67 2.69
C GLU A 93 11.99 12.85 3.42
N ALA A 94 11.32 14.01 3.51
CA ALA A 94 11.82 15.16 4.27
C ALA A 94 11.94 14.86 5.78
N GLN A 95 10.89 14.30 6.39
CA GLN A 95 10.92 13.90 7.81
C GLN A 95 12.01 12.86 8.08
N ARG A 96 12.24 11.92 7.16
CA ARG A 96 13.33 10.94 7.30
C ARG A 96 14.71 11.59 7.27
N ALA A 97 14.93 12.56 6.40
CA ALA A 97 16.19 13.28 6.31
C ALA A 97 16.46 14.08 7.58
N GLU A 98 15.46 14.79 8.10
CA GLU A 98 15.57 15.54 9.37
C GLU A 98 15.89 14.62 10.54
N MET A 99 15.13 13.53 10.69
CA MET A 99 15.38 12.55 11.74
C MET A 99 16.73 11.85 11.61
N GLN A 100 17.24 11.69 10.39
CA GLN A 100 18.57 11.15 10.16
C GLN A 100 19.65 12.12 10.64
N GLN A 101 19.52 13.42 10.34
CA GLN A 101 20.46 14.43 10.82
C GLN A 101 20.46 14.55 12.34
N LEU A 102 19.29 14.53 13.00
CA LEU A 102 19.19 14.54 14.46
C LEU A 102 19.90 13.33 15.07
N ARG A 103 19.62 12.12 14.55
CA ARG A 103 20.28 10.90 15.02
C ARG A 103 21.79 10.92 14.79
N GLU A 104 22.27 11.44 13.66
CA GLU A 104 23.70 11.54 13.37
C GLU A 104 24.40 12.47 14.36
N LYS A 105 23.79 13.61 14.70
CA LYS A 105 24.28 14.51 15.74
C LYS A 105 24.34 13.83 17.10
N GLU A 106 23.22 13.27 17.57
CA GLU A 106 23.15 12.56 18.86
C GLU A 106 24.16 11.41 18.93
N VAL A 107 24.30 10.63 17.87
CA VAL A 107 25.28 9.53 17.81
C VAL A 107 26.71 10.09 17.89
N SER A 108 27.03 11.16 17.16
CA SER A 108 28.37 11.75 17.21
C SER A 108 28.73 12.30 18.59
N GLU A 109 27.78 12.97 19.27
CA GLU A 109 27.95 13.49 20.63
C GLU A 109 28.17 12.34 21.62
N ASN A 110 27.32 11.32 21.56
CA ASN A 110 27.45 10.12 22.38
C ASN A 110 28.76 9.38 22.14
N LEU A 111 29.24 9.30 20.90
CA LEU A 111 30.53 8.67 20.57
C LEU A 111 31.69 9.47 21.17
N ASN A 112 31.64 10.80 21.12
CA ASN A 112 32.66 11.66 21.71
C ASN A 112 32.69 11.54 23.25
N GLU A 113 31.52 11.50 23.90
CA GLU A 113 31.42 11.28 25.34
C GLU A 113 31.90 9.88 25.72
N LEU A 114 31.52 8.87 24.96
CA LEU A 114 31.97 7.51 25.18
C LEU A 114 33.49 7.41 25.00
N GLU A 115 34.08 8.05 23.97
CA GLU A 115 35.54 8.06 23.78
C GLU A 115 36.28 8.67 24.97
N LYS A 116 35.71 9.72 25.58
CA LYS A 116 36.27 10.33 26.81
C LYS A 116 36.21 9.38 28.01
N ILE A 117 35.21 8.50 28.10
CA ILE A 117 35.01 7.58 29.23
C ILE A 117 35.87 6.32 29.08
N ILE A 118 35.80 5.65 27.92
CA ILE A 118 36.42 4.34 27.72
C ILE A 118 37.81 4.41 27.07
N GLY A 119 38.19 5.57 26.52
CA GLY A 119 39.45 5.78 25.80
C GLY A 119 39.43 5.23 24.37
N LYS A 120 40.40 5.65 23.55
CA LYS A 120 40.49 5.32 22.11
C LYS A 120 40.58 3.83 21.83
N GLU A 121 41.43 3.12 22.58
CA GLU A 121 41.68 1.69 22.34
C GLU A 121 40.43 0.82 22.57
N LYS A 122 39.64 1.11 23.61
CA LYS A 122 38.38 0.40 23.88
C LYS A 122 37.26 0.84 22.94
N MET A 123 37.29 2.09 22.49
CA MET A 123 36.35 2.60 21.48
C MET A 123 36.51 1.86 20.15
N ASP A 124 37.75 1.59 19.73
CA ASP A 124 38.02 0.86 18.48
C ASP A 124 37.57 -0.61 18.58
N GLN A 125 37.87 -1.29 19.70
CA GLN A 125 37.34 -2.64 19.98
C GLN A 125 35.81 -2.68 19.97
N TRP A 126 35.16 -1.66 20.53
CA TRP A 126 33.69 -1.58 20.55
C TRP A 126 33.09 -1.37 19.16
N LYS A 127 33.70 -0.52 18.32
CA LYS A 127 33.27 -0.31 16.92
C LYS A 127 33.37 -1.59 16.09
N GLU A 128 34.44 -2.35 16.25
CA GLU A 128 34.64 -3.65 15.59
C GLU A 128 33.58 -4.68 16.03
N ASN A 129 33.36 -4.83 17.34
CA ASN A 129 32.32 -5.72 17.86
C ASN A 129 30.92 -5.36 17.33
N ARG A 130 30.63 -4.06 17.21
CA ARG A 130 29.34 -3.57 16.69
C ARG A 130 29.17 -3.87 15.21
N SER A 131 30.20 -3.70 14.39
CA SER A 131 30.14 -3.99 12.95
C SER A 131 29.97 -5.49 12.70
N ASP A 132 30.63 -6.32 13.50
CA ASP A 132 30.51 -7.78 13.46
C ASP A 132 29.12 -8.27 13.84
N PHE A 133 28.54 -7.72 14.90
CA PHE A 133 27.15 -7.99 15.25
C PHE A 133 26.21 -7.60 14.12
N GLN A 134 26.36 -6.41 13.55
CA GLN A 134 25.53 -5.96 12.43
C GLN A 134 25.65 -6.88 11.21
N ARG A 135 26.86 -7.34 10.89
CA ARG A 135 27.12 -8.28 9.81
C ARG A 135 26.39 -9.61 10.05
N LYS A 136 26.54 -10.19 11.24
CA LYS A 136 25.83 -11.42 11.63
C LYS A 136 24.31 -11.27 11.53
N TYR A 137 23.75 -10.19 12.06
CA TYR A 137 22.31 -9.93 11.97
C TYR A 137 21.82 -9.77 10.52
N ARG A 138 22.61 -9.11 9.66
CA ARG A 138 22.29 -8.99 8.23
C ARG A 138 22.33 -10.35 7.52
N GLU A 139 23.29 -11.19 7.86
CA GLU A 139 23.42 -12.55 7.32
C GLU A 139 22.27 -13.46 7.77
N ASP A 140 21.90 -13.42 9.05
CA ASP A 140 20.76 -14.19 9.59
C ASP A 140 19.44 -13.78 8.93
N ASN A 141 19.22 -12.48 8.75
CA ASN A 141 18.03 -11.98 8.06
C ASN A 141 18.00 -12.40 6.57
N ARG A 142 19.15 -12.55 5.91
CA ARG A 142 19.25 -13.08 4.54
C ARG A 142 18.99 -14.59 4.46
N ARG A 143 19.38 -15.35 5.48
CA ARG A 143 19.16 -16.81 5.57
C ARG A 143 17.72 -17.18 5.93
N GLY A 144 16.93 -16.22 6.41
CA GLY A 144 15.51 -16.34 6.66
C GLY A 144 15.14 -17.04 7.99
N PRO A 145 13.87 -16.96 8.42
CA PRO A 145 13.45 -17.36 9.78
C PRO A 145 13.62 -18.85 10.11
N ARG A 146 13.90 -19.70 9.11
CA ARG A 146 14.05 -21.14 9.27
C ARG A 146 15.43 -21.58 9.75
N PHE A 147 16.42 -20.68 9.69
CA PHE A 147 17.83 -20.99 10.01
C PHE A 147 18.42 -20.11 11.11
N SER A 148 17.70 -19.09 11.59
CA SER A 148 18.22 -18.09 12.52
C SER A 148 18.20 -18.49 13.99
N GLY A 149 17.90 -19.76 14.32
CA GLY A 149 17.89 -20.27 15.71
C GLY A 149 16.92 -19.58 16.67
N ARG A 150 16.18 -18.56 16.22
CA ARG A 150 15.12 -17.91 16.99
C ARG A 150 13.94 -18.86 17.08
N ARG A 151 13.90 -19.67 18.14
CA ARG A 151 12.65 -20.28 18.58
C ARG A 151 11.62 -19.16 18.76
N ARG A 152 10.44 -19.37 18.18
CA ARG A 152 9.29 -18.47 18.29
C ARG A 152 8.96 -18.17 19.74
#